data_AF-A0A661JJE1-F1
#
_entry.id   AF-A0A661JJE1-F1
#
_cell.length_a   1.000
_cell.length_b   1.000
_cell.length_c   1.000
_cell.angle_alpha   90.00
_cell.angle_beta   90.00
_cell.angle_gamma   90.00
#
_symmetry.space_group_name_H-M   'P 1'
#
loop_
_entity.id
_entity.type
_entity.pdbx_description
1 polymer ?
#
loop_
_entity_poly.entity_id
_entity_poly.type
_entity_poly.pdbx_seq_one_letter_code
_entity_poly.pdbx_strand_id
1 'polypeptide(L)'
;MRWKYKRIPYDIDKVKVPLGEVHIVKDRCKGCGFCIEYCPQDVLDFSPEFNALGYHPPQVINPGECVNCGLCEILCPEFAIWNTLKEMRGLEIEC
;
A
#
# COMPACT_ATOMS: atom_id res chain seq x y z
N MET A 1 -16.93 -19.20 9.42
CA MET A 1 -18.35 -18.80 9.33
C MET A 1 -18.55 -18.00 8.06
N ARG A 2 -19.10 -18.62 7.00
CA ARG A 2 -19.20 -18.04 5.66
C ARG A 2 -20.56 -17.37 5.52
N TRP A 3 -20.57 -16.04 5.46
CA TRP A 3 -21.78 -15.22 5.45
C TRP A 3 -22.65 -15.54 4.22
N LYS A 4 -23.96 -15.75 4.46
CA LYS A 4 -24.98 -16.21 3.49
C LYS A 4 -25.45 -15.10 2.52
N TYR A 5 -24.95 -13.88 2.64
CA TYR A 5 -25.42 -12.71 1.90
C TYR A 5 -24.23 -11.95 1.30
N LYS A 6 -24.17 -11.86 -0.04
CA LYS A 6 -23.17 -11.07 -0.77
C LYS A 6 -23.49 -9.59 -0.52
N ARG A 7 -22.74 -8.92 0.37
CA ARG A 7 -22.83 -7.47 0.59
C ARG A 7 -22.07 -6.75 -0.53
N ILE A 8 -22.66 -6.74 -1.71
CA ILE A 8 -22.13 -6.00 -2.86
C ILE A 8 -22.97 -4.72 -3.02
N PRO A 9 -22.35 -3.53 -3.04
CA PRO A 9 -23.00 -2.29 -3.44
C PRO A 9 -23.66 -2.43 -4.82
N TYR A 10 -24.81 -1.79 -5.01
CA TYR A 10 -25.57 -1.88 -6.26
C TYR A 10 -24.84 -1.23 -7.46
N ASP A 11 -23.98 -0.26 -7.18
CA ASP A 11 -23.25 0.58 -8.15
C ASP A 11 -21.78 0.18 -8.29
N ILE A 12 -21.44 -1.05 -7.93
CA ILE A 12 -20.05 -1.48 -7.88
C ILE A 12 -19.35 -1.50 -9.25
N ASP A 13 -20.11 -1.72 -10.33
CA ASP A 13 -19.65 -1.63 -11.72
C ASP A 13 -19.13 -0.23 -12.09
N LYS A 14 -19.51 0.80 -11.31
CA LYS A 14 -19.09 2.19 -11.52
C LYS A 14 -17.90 2.58 -10.66
N VAL A 15 -17.52 1.74 -9.71
CA VAL A 15 -16.41 2.02 -8.79
C VAL A 15 -15.09 1.90 -9.54
N LYS A 16 -14.29 2.97 -9.45
CA LYS A 16 -12.92 2.98 -9.94
C LYS A 16 -11.97 3.00 -8.74
N VAL A 17 -11.04 2.06 -8.71
CA VAL A 17 -10.00 1.96 -7.70
C VAL A 17 -8.78 2.74 -8.15
N PRO A 18 -8.26 3.70 -7.36
CA PRO A 18 -7.01 4.36 -7.71
C PRO A 18 -5.85 3.36 -7.60
N LEU A 19 -4.94 3.39 -8.56
CA LEU A 19 -3.65 2.73 -8.47
C LEU A 19 -2.58 3.76 -8.17
N GLY A 20 -1.70 3.43 -7.22
CA GLY A 20 -0.65 4.30 -6.72
C GLY A 20 0.75 3.79 -7.03
N GLU A 21 1.70 4.71 -6.98
CA GLU A 21 3.13 4.42 -6.97
C GLU A 21 3.70 4.83 -5.61
N VAL A 22 4.50 3.95 -4.99
CA VAL A 22 5.08 4.17 -3.67
C VAL A 22 6.50 4.69 -3.82
N HIS A 23 6.82 5.75 -3.09
CA HIS A 23 8.13 6.39 -3.06
C HIS A 23 8.71 6.33 -1.66
N ILE A 24 10.00 5.98 -1.54
CA ILE A 24 10.67 5.71 -0.26
C ILE A 24 11.99 6.46 -0.19
N VAL A 25 12.17 7.31 0.82
CA VAL A 25 13.48 7.88 1.20
C VAL A 25 14.15 6.92 2.17
N LYS A 26 14.89 5.93 1.63
CA LYS A 26 15.52 4.86 2.42
C LYS A 26 16.33 5.40 3.61
N ASP A 27 17.10 6.46 3.41
CA ASP A 27 18.00 7.03 4.43
C ASP A 27 17.28 7.83 5.54
N ARG A 28 15.96 8.03 5.44
CA ARG A 28 15.15 8.61 6.50
C ARG A 28 14.43 7.53 7.34
N CYS A 29 14.33 6.30 6.83
CA CYS A 29 13.60 5.23 7.50
C CYS A 29 14.34 4.71 8.74
N LYS A 30 13.59 4.53 9.85
CA LYS A 30 14.07 3.90 11.09
C LYS A 30 13.55 2.46 11.32
N GLY A 31 13.05 1.81 10.27
CA GLY A 31 12.71 0.38 10.30
C GLY A 31 11.53 -0.02 11.21
N CYS A 32 10.58 0.88 11.51
CA CYS A 32 9.47 0.57 12.44
C CYS A 32 8.42 -0.41 11.89
N GLY A 33 8.35 -0.61 10.56
CA GLY A 33 7.44 -1.57 9.93
C GLY A 33 5.96 -1.15 9.82
N PHE A 34 5.53 0.00 10.33
CA PHE A 34 4.09 0.37 10.27
C PHE A 34 3.52 0.44 8.85
N CYS A 35 4.29 0.97 7.90
CA CYS A 35 3.86 1.00 6.50
C CYS A 35 3.66 -0.40 5.89
N ILE A 36 4.37 -1.42 6.39
CA ILE A 36 4.25 -2.82 5.98
C ILE A 36 3.00 -3.42 6.61
N GLU A 37 2.91 -3.38 7.95
CA GLU A 37 1.81 -3.97 8.73
C GLU A 37 0.43 -3.45 8.33
N TYR A 38 0.32 -2.15 8.05
CA TYR A 38 -0.96 -1.50 7.76
C TYR A 38 -1.24 -1.31 6.28
N CYS A 39 -0.43 -1.90 5.39
CA CYS A 39 -0.73 -1.88 3.97
C CYS A 39 -1.91 -2.82 3.68
N PRO A 40 -3.09 -2.34 3.27
CA PRO A 40 -4.24 -3.21 3.05
C PRO A 40 -4.11 -4.12 1.82
N GLN A 41 -3.03 -3.97 1.05
CA GLN A 41 -2.76 -4.69 -0.20
C GLN A 41 -1.41 -5.40 -0.15
N ASP A 42 -0.75 -5.45 1.01
CA ASP A 42 0.51 -6.16 1.21
C ASP A 42 1.57 -5.82 0.13
N VAL A 43 1.67 -4.52 -0.20
CA VAL A 43 2.55 -4.03 -1.29
C VAL A 43 4.01 -3.96 -0.86
N LEU A 44 4.26 -3.91 0.45
CA LEU A 44 5.55 -3.63 1.04
C LEU A 44 6.05 -4.80 1.88
N ASP A 45 7.36 -4.99 1.90
CA ASP A 45 8.05 -5.87 2.83
C ASP A 45 9.36 -5.21 3.28
N PHE A 46 10.04 -5.78 4.27
CA PHE A 46 11.38 -5.32 4.65
C PHE A 46 12.38 -5.63 3.53
N SER A 47 13.21 -4.63 3.21
CA SER A 47 14.36 -4.83 2.33
C SER A 47 15.40 -5.72 3.03
N PRO A 48 16.04 -6.68 2.33
CA PRO A 48 17.17 -7.41 2.88
C PRO A 48 18.42 -6.51 3.05
N GLU A 49 18.45 -5.35 2.39
CA GLU A 49 19.53 -4.37 2.48
C GLU A 49 19.38 -3.46 3.71
N PHE A 50 20.51 -3.02 4.25
CA PHE A 50 20.55 -1.94 5.24
C PHE A 50 20.66 -0.57 4.57
N ASN A 51 20.00 0.44 5.14
CA ASN A 51 20.27 1.85 4.80
C ASN A 51 21.52 2.36 5.56
N ALA A 52 21.90 3.63 5.31
CA ALA A 52 23.06 4.25 5.97
C ALA A 52 22.96 4.31 7.51
N LEU A 53 21.76 4.17 8.08
CA LEU A 53 21.49 4.19 9.52
C LEU A 53 21.47 2.78 10.14
N GLY A 54 21.64 1.72 9.33
CA GLY A 54 21.64 0.34 9.81
C GLY A 54 20.24 -0.26 10.02
N TYR A 55 19.20 0.34 9.45
CA TYR A 55 17.84 -0.23 9.45
C TYR A 55 17.54 -0.92 8.12
N HIS A 56 16.60 -1.87 8.14
CA HIS A 56 15.97 -2.41 6.94
C HIS A 56 14.80 -1.50 6.52
N PRO A 57 14.95 -0.63 5.51
CA PRO A 57 13.83 0.15 5.00
C PRO A 57 12.81 -0.76 4.29
N PRO A 58 11.56 -0.32 4.10
CA PRO A 58 10.61 -1.05 3.27
C PRO A 58 11.08 -1.10 1.80
N GLN A 59 10.68 -2.15 1.09
CA GLN A 59 10.77 -2.30 -0.36
C GLN A 59 9.40 -2.68 -0.93
N VAL A 60 9.15 -2.32 -2.20
CA VAL A 60 7.92 -2.69 -2.90
C VAL A 60 8.06 -4.09 -3.47
N ILE A 61 7.18 -5.01 -3.06
CA ILE A 61 7.15 -6.40 -3.54
C ILE A 61 6.05 -6.67 -4.57
N ASN A 62 4.93 -5.93 -4.50
CA ASN A 62 3.79 -6.07 -5.41
C ASN A 62 3.51 -4.75 -6.13
N PRO A 63 4.36 -4.35 -7.10
CA PRO A 63 4.15 -3.11 -7.85
C PRO A 63 2.83 -3.16 -8.62
N GLY A 64 2.04 -2.10 -8.53
CA GLY A 64 0.74 -2.00 -9.20
C GLY A 64 -0.48 -2.35 -8.34
N GLU A 65 -0.30 -2.92 -7.14
CA GLU A 65 -1.41 -3.20 -6.22
C GLU A 65 -1.62 -2.12 -5.16
N CYS A 66 -0.80 -1.06 -5.14
CA CYS A 66 -1.03 0.08 -4.25
C CYS A 66 -2.35 0.76 -4.63
N VAL A 67 -3.30 0.84 -3.68
CA VAL A 67 -4.60 1.50 -3.90
C VAL A 67 -4.61 2.98 -3.49
N ASN A 68 -3.44 3.62 -3.51
CA ASN A 68 -3.26 5.05 -3.18
C ASN A 68 -3.99 5.52 -1.89
N CYS A 69 -4.00 4.70 -0.84
CA CYS A 69 -4.81 4.96 0.36
C CYS A 69 -4.18 5.98 1.34
N GLY A 70 -2.89 6.30 1.21
CA GLY A 70 -2.19 7.26 2.07
C GLY A 70 -1.82 6.76 3.48
N LEU A 71 -2.18 5.53 3.85
CA LEU A 71 -1.91 5.01 5.21
C LEU A 71 -0.41 4.98 5.52
N CYS A 72 0.44 4.58 4.57
CA CYS A 72 1.87 4.55 4.77
C CYS A 72 2.47 5.93 5.06
N GLU A 73 1.92 6.99 4.45
CA GLU A 73 2.34 8.38 4.66
C GLU A 73 1.93 8.88 6.04
N ILE A 74 0.66 8.68 6.41
CA ILE A 74 0.10 9.12 7.70
C ILE A 74 0.77 8.41 8.88
N LEU A 75 1.08 7.13 8.74
CA LEU A 75 1.64 6.31 9.81
C LEU A 75 3.16 6.42 9.95
N CYS A 76 3.86 6.99 8.95
CA CYS A 76 5.32 7.08 9.02
C CYS A 76 5.75 8.25 9.91
N PRO A 77 6.34 7.99 11.10
CA PRO A 77 6.76 9.06 12.00
C PRO A 77 7.95 9.86 11.44
N GLU A 78 8.65 9.30 10.46
CA GLU A 78 9.82 9.91 9.83
C GLU A 78 9.48 10.59 8.50
N PHE A 79 8.24 10.53 7.99
CA PHE A 79 7.91 11.01 6.63
C PHE A 79 8.89 10.46 5.57
N ALA A 80 9.22 9.18 5.68
CA ALA A 80 10.19 8.49 4.83
C ALA A 80 9.54 7.78 3.64
N ILE A 81 8.21 7.81 3.53
CA ILE A 81 7.44 7.10 2.52
C ILE A 81 6.18 7.90 2.17
N TRP A 82 5.82 7.93 0.89
CA TRP A 82 4.57 8.51 0.41
C TRP A 82 4.12 7.77 -0.86
N ASN A 83 2.91 8.05 -1.31
CA ASN A 83 2.37 7.50 -2.55
C ASN A 83 1.80 8.59 -3.46
N THR A 84 1.87 8.37 -4.76
CA THR A 84 1.27 9.25 -5.77
C THR A 84 0.24 8.49 -6.60
N LEU A 85 -0.84 9.17 -6.96
CA LEU A 85 -1.84 8.60 -7.87
C LEU A 85 -1.20 8.38 -9.25
N LYS A 86 -1.27 7.15 -9.75
CA LYS A 86 -0.76 6.78 -11.08
C LYS A 86 -1.91 6.70 -12.09
N GLU A 87 -2.97 5.96 -11.77
CA GLU A 87 -4.13 5.79 -12.65
C GLU A 87 -5.38 5.32 -11.88
N MET A 88 -6.49 5.12 -12.59
CA MET A 88 -7.75 4.59 -12.03
C MET A 88 -8.13 3.29 -12.75
N ARG A 89 -8.19 2.18 -12.02
CA ARG A 89 -8.58 0.83 -12.50
C ARG A 89 -10.08 0.61 -12.28
N GLY A 90 -10.78 0.12 -13.30
CA GLY A 90 -12.17 -0.35 -13.13
C GLY A 90 -12.20 -1.60 -12.25
N LEU A 91 -13.19 -1.71 -11.36
CA LEU A 91 -13.32 -2.90 -10.53
C LEU A 91 -13.97 -4.03 -11.34
N GLU A 92 -13.18 -5.06 -11.70
CA GLU A 92 -13.71 -6.28 -12.31
C GLU A 92 -14.18 -7.23 -11.20
N ILE A 93 -15.47 -7.58 -11.19
CA ILE A 93 -16.02 -8.57 -10.26
C ILE A 93 -16.38 -9.81 -11.05
N GLU A 94 -15.65 -10.90 -10.84
CA GLU A 94 -16.14 -12.23 -11.16
C GLU A 94 -17.17 -12.65 -10.12
N CYS A 95 -18.36 -13.03 -10.59
CA CYS A 95 -19.50 -13.33 -9.72
C CYS A 95 -19.45 -14.76 -9.18
#